data_AF-A0A921LBF9-F1
#
_entry.id   AF-A0A921LBF9-F1
#
_cell.length_a   1.000
_cell.length_b   1.000
_cell.length_c   1.000
_cell.angle_alpha   90.00
_cell.angle_beta   90.00
_cell.angle_gamma   90.00
#
_symmetry.space_group_name_H-M   'P 1'
#
loop_
_entity.id
_entity.type
_entity.pdbx_description
1 polymer ?
#
loop_
_entity_poly.entity_id
_entity_poly.type
_entity_poly.pdbx_seq_one_letter_code
_entity_poly.pdbx_strand_id
1 'polypeptide(L)'
;MRIIEPCCYHKQLEGMIDECSEKHKAANFFSYSDWDMCDLLGTLSGYCSGGEMGIVMVRLDVKLIQTIRRILSRLKPDPTNPSNHFADVSKMILVAQPASTGATFNQRQEIRTQLGDFIKSGRLVVCEDNVGFRCVTVKSKSHSLVIQGSLNTQRSNAMQMFTLTTSPEEYENVAEMLRMKEHTKKVL
;
A
#
# COMPACT_ATOMS: atom_id res chain seq x y z
N MET A 1 -1.49 -0.98 22.98
CA MET A 1 -0.28 -1.05 22.12
C MET A 1 0.00 -2.52 21.86
N ARG A 2 -0.03 -2.98 20.60
CA ARG A 2 0.04 -4.42 20.24
C ARG A 2 1.31 -4.73 19.44
N ILE A 3 1.86 -5.93 19.60
CA ILE A 3 2.90 -6.46 18.70
C ILE A 3 2.21 -7.53 17.87
N ILE A 4 2.35 -7.46 16.54
CA ILE A 4 1.80 -8.49 15.65
C ILE A 4 2.91 -9.51 15.37
N GLU A 5 2.56 -10.78 15.54
CA GLU A 5 3.50 -11.89 15.36
C GLU A 5 3.48 -12.36 13.89
N PRO A 6 4.63 -12.69 13.30
CA PRO A 6 4.71 -13.07 11.88
C PRO A 6 3.83 -14.28 11.53
N CYS A 7 3.71 -15.26 12.42
CA CYS A 7 2.98 -16.51 12.17
C CYS A 7 1.46 -16.35 12.10
N CYS A 8 0.91 -15.27 12.69
CA CYS A 8 -0.53 -15.01 12.76
C CYS A 8 -0.91 -13.64 12.19
N TYR A 9 -0.01 -13.04 11.40
CA TYR A 9 -0.09 -11.67 10.94
C TYR A 9 -1.45 -11.28 10.34
N HIS A 10 -1.91 -12.04 9.35
CA HIS A 10 -3.17 -11.79 8.64
C HIS A 10 -4.35 -11.70 9.62
N LYS A 11 -4.55 -12.74 10.42
CA LYS A 11 -5.65 -12.81 11.39
C LYS A 11 -5.58 -11.69 12.44
N GLN A 12 -4.39 -11.35 12.92
CA GLN A 12 -4.20 -10.28 13.91
C GLN A 12 -4.46 -8.90 13.30
N LEU A 13 -4.03 -8.65 12.06
CA LEU A 13 -4.33 -7.40 11.35
C LEU A 13 -5.81 -7.27 11.04
N GLU A 14 -6.43 -8.34 10.54
CA GLU A 14 -7.87 -8.38 10.22
C GLU A 14 -8.70 -8.04 11.45
N GLY A 15 -8.44 -8.70 12.58
CA GLY A 15 -9.12 -8.40 13.83
C GLY A 15 -8.95 -6.95 14.31
N MET A 16 -7.79 -6.33 14.08
CA MET A 16 -7.61 -4.91 14.39
C MET A 16 -8.40 -4.00 13.44
N ILE A 17 -8.49 -4.34 12.15
CA ILE A 17 -9.29 -3.59 11.18
C ILE A 17 -10.75 -3.61 11.59
N ASP A 18 -11.27 -4.78 11.98
CA ASP A 18 -12.65 -4.93 12.43
C ASP A 18 -12.90 -4.10 13.71
N GLU A 19 -12.02 -4.20 14.71
CA GLU A 19 -12.13 -3.41 15.94
C GLU A 19 -12.09 -1.90 15.69
N CYS A 20 -11.20 -1.44 14.81
CA CYS A 20 -11.11 -0.03 14.43
C CYS A 20 -12.38 0.41 13.70
N SER A 21 -12.91 -0.43 12.80
CA SER A 21 -14.11 -0.14 12.00
C SER A 21 -15.34 0.02 12.89
N GLU A 22 -15.50 -0.83 13.90
CA GLU A 22 -16.62 -0.75 14.85
C GLU A 22 -16.55 0.45 15.78
N LYS A 23 -15.33 0.83 16.20
CA LYS A 23 -15.14 1.85 17.25
C LYS A 23 -14.75 3.22 16.72
N HIS A 24 -14.51 3.36 15.40
CA HIS A 24 -13.89 4.52 14.75
C HIS A 24 -12.63 5.02 15.49
N LYS A 25 -11.83 4.08 16.00
CA LYS A 25 -10.61 4.38 16.76
C LYS A 25 -9.37 4.06 15.93
N ALA A 26 -8.30 4.78 16.22
CA ALA A 26 -6.97 4.41 15.75
C ALA A 26 -6.38 3.30 16.64
N ALA A 27 -5.63 2.38 16.04
CA ALA A 27 -4.87 1.36 16.74
C ALA A 27 -3.38 1.46 16.39
N ASN A 28 -2.54 1.45 17.42
CA ASN A 28 -1.09 1.42 17.27
C ASN A 28 -0.56 -0.01 17.43
N PHE A 29 0.25 -0.45 16.47
CA PHE A 29 0.87 -1.77 16.49
C PHE A 29 2.32 -1.74 16.03
N PHE A 30 3.07 -2.77 16.42
CA PHE A 30 4.46 -2.96 16.04
C PHE A 30 4.64 -4.17 15.13
N SER A 31 5.65 -4.07 14.27
CA SER A 31 6.04 -5.07 13.29
C SER A 31 7.54 -5.32 13.28
N TYR A 32 7.92 -6.57 13.03
CA TYR A 32 9.29 -6.97 12.76
C TYR A 32 9.49 -7.02 11.24
N SER A 33 10.67 -6.64 10.76
CA SER A 33 11.00 -6.60 9.32
C SER A 33 10.92 -7.92 8.56
N ASP A 34 10.76 -9.04 9.26
CA ASP A 34 10.67 -10.37 8.67
C ASP A 34 9.32 -10.59 7.96
N TRP A 35 8.27 -9.85 8.37
CA TRP A 35 7.01 -9.71 7.63
C TRP A 35 7.04 -8.38 6.88
N ASP A 36 7.45 -8.52 5.62
CA ASP A 36 7.80 -7.46 4.69
C ASP A 36 6.61 -6.53 4.42
N MET A 37 6.88 -5.27 4.08
CA MET A 37 5.90 -4.35 3.48
C MET A 37 5.05 -5.05 2.40
N CYS A 38 5.67 -5.99 1.69
CA CYS A 38 5.03 -6.80 0.68
C CYS A 38 3.85 -7.65 1.19
N ASP A 39 3.95 -8.21 2.41
CA ASP A 39 2.88 -9.03 3.01
C ASP A 39 1.76 -8.16 3.59
N LEU A 40 2.12 -6.99 4.14
CA LEU A 40 1.15 -5.96 4.52
C LEU A 40 0.33 -5.53 3.31
N LEU A 41 0.97 -5.15 2.20
CA LEU A 41 0.27 -4.78 0.97
C LEU A 41 -0.56 -5.94 0.42
N GLY A 42 -0.05 -7.17 0.51
CA GLY A 42 -0.76 -8.39 0.15
C GLY A 42 -2.07 -8.56 0.92
N THR A 43 -2.03 -8.37 2.24
CA THR A 43 -3.19 -8.46 3.14
C THR A 43 -4.17 -7.32 2.89
N LEU A 44 -3.69 -6.08 2.87
CA LEU A 44 -4.51 -4.89 2.65
C LEU A 44 -5.20 -4.88 1.29
N SER A 45 -4.57 -5.45 0.25
CA SER A 45 -5.20 -5.56 -1.06
C SER A 45 -6.51 -6.36 -1.01
N GLY A 46 -6.65 -7.31 -0.07
CA GLY A 46 -7.89 -8.07 0.18
C GLY A 46 -9.09 -7.18 0.52
N TYR A 47 -8.84 -6.05 1.18
CA TYR A 47 -9.84 -5.06 1.56
C TYR A 47 -10.19 -4.07 0.43
N CYS A 48 -9.49 -4.15 -0.69
CA CYS A 48 -9.57 -3.21 -1.81
C CYS A 48 -10.38 -3.75 -3.00
N SER A 49 -11.28 -4.72 -2.80
CA SER A 49 -12.05 -5.31 -3.90
C SER A 49 -12.87 -4.25 -4.66
N GLY A 50 -12.58 -4.10 -5.96
CA GLY A 50 -13.15 -3.08 -6.84
C GLY A 50 -12.78 -1.64 -6.45
N GLY A 51 -11.78 -1.48 -5.59
CA GLY A 51 -11.44 -0.23 -4.90
C GLY A 51 -10.16 0.44 -5.37
N GLU A 52 -9.73 1.47 -4.64
CA GLU A 52 -8.48 2.21 -4.86
C GLU A 52 -7.49 1.94 -3.71
N MET A 53 -6.24 1.67 -4.07
CA MET A 53 -5.13 1.52 -3.13
C MET A 53 -4.08 2.61 -3.36
N GLY A 54 -3.78 3.41 -2.34
CA GLY A 54 -2.72 4.41 -2.36
C GLY A 54 -1.50 3.93 -1.58
N ILE A 55 -0.31 4.13 -2.12
CA ILE A 55 0.97 3.76 -1.49
C ILE A 55 1.92 4.96 -1.58
N VAL A 56 2.36 5.49 -0.43
CA VAL A 56 3.35 6.56 -0.34
C VAL A 56 4.59 6.04 0.36
N MET A 57 5.71 6.01 -0.37
CA MET A 57 6.97 5.47 0.14
C MET A 57 8.16 6.34 -0.23
N VAL A 58 9.23 6.26 0.55
CA VAL A 58 10.44 7.06 0.29
C VAL A 58 11.29 6.45 -0.82
N ARG A 59 11.44 5.12 -0.87
CA ARG A 59 12.16 4.42 -1.93
C ARG A 59 11.43 3.16 -2.31
N LEU A 60 11.54 2.76 -3.56
CA LEU A 60 11.07 1.47 -4.04
C LEU A 60 12.27 0.57 -4.30
N ASP A 61 12.13 -0.70 -3.97
CA ASP A 61 13.07 -1.73 -4.39
C ASP A 61 12.39 -2.70 -5.36
N VAL A 62 13.17 -3.65 -5.90
CA VAL A 62 12.67 -4.64 -6.86
C VAL A 62 11.57 -5.51 -6.26
N LYS A 63 11.65 -5.86 -4.96
CA LYS A 63 10.68 -6.74 -4.30
C LYS A 63 9.32 -6.09 -4.15
N LEU A 64 9.30 -4.81 -3.79
CA LEU A 64 8.09 -4.03 -3.67
C LEU A 64 7.44 -3.82 -5.04
N ILE A 65 8.23 -3.51 -6.07
CA ILE A 65 7.73 -3.40 -7.46
C ILE A 65 7.10 -4.73 -7.91
N GLN A 66 7.75 -5.86 -7.65
CA GLN A 66 7.21 -7.19 -7.94
C GLN A 66 5.92 -7.47 -7.16
N THR A 67 5.82 -7.01 -5.91
CA THR A 67 4.61 -7.18 -5.11
C THR A 67 3.46 -6.35 -5.66
N ILE A 68 3.71 -5.09 -6.05
CA ILE A 68 2.73 -4.24 -6.71
C ILE A 68 2.24 -4.91 -8.00
N ARG A 69 3.17 -5.42 -8.82
CA ARG A 69 2.85 -6.18 -10.03
C ARG A 69 1.93 -7.35 -9.71
N ARG A 70 2.29 -8.17 -8.72
CA ARG A 70 1.51 -9.34 -8.28
C ARG A 70 0.10 -8.94 -7.85
N ILE A 71 -0.05 -7.85 -7.09
CA ILE A 71 -1.36 -7.35 -6.64
C ILE A 71 -2.20 -6.90 -7.84
N LEU A 72 -1.64 -6.11 -8.77
CA LEU A 72 -2.36 -5.61 -9.95
C LEU A 72 -2.66 -6.70 -11.00
N SER A 73 -1.83 -7.75 -11.05
CA SER A 73 -2.04 -8.93 -11.89
C SER A 73 -3.13 -9.86 -11.37
N ARG A 74 -3.60 -9.71 -10.13
CA ARG A 74 -4.73 -10.50 -9.62
C ARG A 74 -5.97 -10.17 -10.45
N LEU A 75 -6.55 -11.20 -11.06
CA LEU A 75 -7.77 -11.10 -11.84
C LEU A 75 -8.98 -11.08 -10.91
N LYS A 76 -10.10 -10.58 -11.43
CA LYS A 76 -11.39 -10.66 -10.75
C LYS A 76 -11.65 -12.09 -10.26
N PRO A 77 -12.20 -12.25 -9.04
CA PRO A 77 -12.54 -13.55 -8.53
C PRO A 77 -13.45 -14.28 -9.52
N ASP A 78 -13.08 -15.51 -9.88
CA ASP A 78 -13.95 -16.40 -10.63
C ASP A 78 -15.16 -16.75 -9.76
N PRO A 79 -16.39 -16.39 -10.17
CA PRO A 79 -17.59 -16.68 -9.38
C PRO A 79 -17.84 -18.18 -9.21
N THR A 80 -17.17 -19.05 -9.98
CA THR A 80 -17.29 -20.51 -9.89
C THR A 80 -16.26 -21.16 -8.97
N ASN A 81 -15.22 -20.43 -8.55
CA ASN A 81 -14.20 -20.94 -7.64
C ASN A 81 -13.89 -19.95 -6.50
N PRO A 82 -14.71 -19.95 -5.43
CA PRO A 82 -14.56 -19.01 -4.30
C PRO A 82 -13.27 -19.18 -3.49
N SER A 83 -12.55 -20.29 -3.66
CA SER A 83 -11.26 -20.53 -2.98
C SER A 83 -10.10 -19.66 -3.51
N ASN A 84 -10.27 -19.08 -4.71
CA ASN A 84 -9.32 -18.18 -5.36
C ASN A 84 -9.81 -16.73 -5.37
N HIS A 85 -10.53 -16.29 -4.32
CA HIS A 85 -10.96 -14.91 -4.19
C HIS A 85 -9.75 -13.98 -3.98
N PHE A 86 -9.15 -13.54 -5.08
CA PHE A 86 -8.22 -12.43 -5.08
C PHE A 86 -9.02 -11.13 -5.24
N ALA A 87 -8.81 -10.19 -4.33
CA ALA A 87 -9.40 -8.86 -4.45
C ALA A 87 -8.82 -8.14 -5.68
N ASP A 88 -9.70 -7.71 -6.58
CA ASP A 88 -9.34 -6.91 -7.75
C ASP A 88 -9.14 -5.46 -7.33
N VAL A 89 -7.91 -4.96 -7.40
CA VAL A 89 -7.63 -3.54 -7.21
C VAL A 89 -7.98 -2.82 -8.51
N SER A 90 -8.99 -1.95 -8.48
CA SER A 90 -9.43 -1.23 -9.68
C SER A 90 -8.38 -0.21 -10.13
N LYS A 91 -7.76 0.46 -9.15
CA LYS A 91 -6.74 1.48 -9.37
C LYS A 91 -5.75 1.51 -8.21
N MET A 92 -4.47 1.69 -8.54
CA MET A 92 -3.41 1.90 -7.56
C MET A 92 -2.70 3.22 -7.83
N ILE A 93 -2.40 3.96 -6.77
CA ILE A 93 -1.61 5.20 -6.82
C ILE A 93 -0.31 4.94 -6.07
N LEU A 94 0.81 5.03 -6.76
CA LEU A 94 2.15 4.84 -6.21
C LEU A 94 2.88 6.18 -6.18
N VAL A 95 3.23 6.65 -4.99
CA VAL A 95 4.00 7.88 -4.81
C VAL A 95 5.34 7.54 -4.17
N ALA A 96 6.43 7.83 -4.88
CA ALA A 96 7.79 7.55 -4.43
C ALA A 96 8.68 8.80 -4.48
N GLN A 97 9.78 8.85 -3.73
CA GLN A 97 10.76 9.91 -3.97
C GLN A 97 11.56 9.60 -5.25
N PRO A 98 12.02 10.64 -5.96
CA PRO A 98 12.94 10.46 -7.07
C PRO A 98 14.24 9.80 -6.60
N ALA A 99 14.89 9.06 -7.51
CA ALA A 99 16.19 8.46 -7.21
C ALA A 99 17.23 9.53 -6.83
N SER A 100 18.05 9.25 -5.80
CA SER A 100 19.18 10.11 -5.45
C SER A 100 20.23 10.08 -6.55
N THR A 101 20.86 11.23 -6.82
CA THR A 101 21.96 11.35 -7.79
C THR A 101 23.06 10.32 -7.48
N GLY A 102 23.44 9.51 -8.48
CA GLY A 102 24.45 8.45 -8.31
C GLY A 102 23.92 7.11 -7.77
N ALA A 103 22.60 6.94 -7.63
CA ALA A 103 22.02 5.64 -7.29
C ALA A 103 22.30 4.60 -8.39
N THR A 104 22.76 3.41 -7.97
CA THR A 104 22.95 2.26 -8.87
C THR A 104 21.62 1.65 -9.33
N PHE A 105 20.54 1.87 -8.58
CA PHE A 105 19.20 1.40 -8.91
C PHE A 105 18.41 2.48 -9.65
N ASN A 106 18.04 2.19 -10.90
CA ASN A 106 17.20 3.07 -11.71
C ASN A 106 15.70 2.75 -11.49
N GLN A 107 15.13 3.34 -10.42
CA GLN A 107 13.74 3.14 -10.03
C GLN A 107 12.74 3.40 -11.18
N ARG A 108 12.93 4.48 -11.95
CA ARG A 108 12.02 4.83 -13.06
C ARG A 108 12.02 3.77 -14.15
N GLN A 109 13.21 3.30 -14.54
CA GLN A 109 13.33 2.25 -15.54
C GLN A 109 12.70 0.95 -15.04
N GLU A 110 12.91 0.59 -13.78
CA GLU A 110 12.36 -0.65 -13.22
C GLU A 110 10.83 -0.64 -13.17
N ILE A 111 10.24 0.49 -12.75
CA ILE A 111 8.78 0.70 -12.78
C ILE A 111 8.25 0.59 -14.22
N ARG A 112 8.88 1.27 -15.17
CA ARG A 112 8.44 1.22 -16.58
C ARG A 112 8.52 -0.20 -17.14
N THR A 113 9.60 -0.92 -16.86
CA THR A 113 9.81 -2.30 -17.34
C THR A 113 8.81 -3.27 -16.74
N GLN A 114 8.56 -3.20 -15.43
CA GLN A 114 7.74 -4.21 -14.74
C GLN A 114 6.24 -3.85 -14.66
N LEU A 115 5.91 -2.57 -14.63
CA LEU A 115 4.55 -2.07 -14.37
C LEU A 115 3.98 -1.25 -15.54
N GLY A 116 4.73 -1.10 -16.64
CA GLY A 116 4.36 -0.23 -17.77
C GLY A 116 2.98 -0.51 -18.37
N ASP A 117 2.55 -1.77 -18.44
CA ASP A 117 1.23 -2.12 -18.98
C ASP A 117 0.09 -1.65 -18.08
N PHE A 118 0.27 -1.70 -16.75
CA PHE A 118 -0.71 -1.15 -15.81
C PHE A 118 -0.79 0.37 -15.89
N ILE A 119 0.34 1.03 -16.10
CA ILE A 119 0.40 2.49 -16.32
C ILE A 119 -0.36 2.86 -17.59
N LYS A 120 -0.09 2.16 -18.71
CA LYS A 120 -0.79 2.38 -19.99
C LYS A 120 -2.30 2.16 -19.88
N SER A 121 -2.72 1.15 -19.12
CA SER A 121 -4.14 0.85 -18.89
C SER A 121 -4.85 1.82 -17.94
N GLY A 122 -4.11 2.71 -17.26
CA GLY A 122 -4.65 3.61 -16.23
C GLY A 122 -4.93 2.95 -14.87
N ARG A 123 -4.71 1.63 -14.73
CA ARG A 123 -4.85 0.90 -13.45
C ARG A 123 -3.76 1.25 -12.45
N LEU A 124 -2.63 1.79 -12.90
CA LEU A 124 -1.57 2.29 -12.02
C LEU A 124 -1.23 3.74 -12.38
N VAL A 125 -1.27 4.62 -11.39
CA VAL A 125 -0.75 5.98 -11.48
C VAL A 125 0.55 6.04 -10.67
N VAL A 126 1.63 6.54 -11.27
CA VAL A 126 2.92 6.70 -10.62
C VAL A 126 3.27 8.18 -10.54
N CYS A 127 3.57 8.65 -9.33
CA CYS A 127 3.98 10.02 -9.05
C CYS A 127 5.33 10.02 -8.33
N GLU A 128 6.16 11.01 -8.62
CA GLU A 128 7.39 11.27 -7.86
C GLU A 128 7.25 12.54 -7.05
N ASP A 129 7.52 12.46 -5.75
CA ASP A 129 7.45 13.62 -4.86
C ASP A 129 8.30 13.42 -3.60
N ASN A 130 8.83 14.52 -3.07
CA ASN A 130 9.70 14.57 -1.89
C ASN A 130 8.91 14.52 -0.58
N VAL A 131 7.81 13.75 -0.53
CA VAL A 131 6.98 13.69 0.67
C VAL A 131 7.67 12.92 1.79
N GLY A 132 7.69 13.53 2.98
CA GLY A 132 8.25 12.93 4.21
C GLY A 132 7.29 12.01 4.95
N PHE A 133 6.01 12.00 4.56
CA PHE A 133 4.97 11.15 5.14
C PHE A 133 4.86 9.83 4.38
N ARG A 134 4.66 8.73 5.10
CA ARG A 134 4.60 7.38 4.53
C ARG A 134 3.33 6.70 4.99
N CYS A 135 2.53 6.25 4.04
CA CYS A 135 1.26 5.61 4.35
C CYS A 135 0.81 4.65 3.25
N VAL A 136 -0.12 3.78 3.63
CA VAL A 136 -0.93 3.00 2.71
C VAL A 136 -2.39 3.35 2.97
N THR A 137 -3.13 3.67 1.91
CA THR A 137 -4.57 3.89 1.97
C THR A 137 -5.30 2.82 1.18
N VAL A 138 -6.46 2.39 1.69
CA VAL A 138 -7.34 1.45 1.00
C VAL A 138 -8.76 1.97 1.05
N LYS A 139 -9.42 2.01 -0.10
CA LYS A 139 -10.83 2.39 -0.24
C LYS A 139 -11.58 1.38 -1.09
N SER A 140 -12.66 0.85 -0.54
CA SER A 140 -13.65 0.06 -1.26
C SER A 140 -15.05 0.52 -0.84
N LYS A 141 -16.09 -0.21 -1.27
CA LYS A 141 -17.47 0.05 -0.82
C LYS A 141 -17.65 -0.19 0.68
N SER A 142 -16.87 -1.12 1.26
CA SER A 142 -16.99 -1.55 2.65
C SER A 142 -15.90 -1.01 3.57
N HIS A 143 -14.76 -0.58 3.02
CA HIS A 143 -13.60 -0.18 3.82
C HIS A 143 -13.06 1.19 3.41
N SER A 144 -12.72 1.99 4.41
CA SER A 144 -11.86 3.18 4.33
C SER A 144 -10.78 3.00 5.36
N LEU A 145 -9.53 2.86 4.93
CA LEU A 145 -8.41 2.50 5.80
C LEU A 145 -7.21 3.39 5.51
N VAL A 146 -6.54 3.81 6.56
CA VAL A 146 -5.22 4.45 6.50
C VAL A 146 -4.30 3.71 7.45
N ILE A 147 -3.15 3.28 6.94
CA ILE A 147 -2.02 2.81 7.74
C ILE A 147 -0.87 3.77 7.56
N GLN A 148 -0.41 4.37 8.66
CA GLN A 148 0.70 5.29 8.73
C GLN A 148 1.84 4.65 9.50
N GLY A 149 3.09 4.83 9.08
CA GLY A 149 4.22 4.26 9.78
C GLY A 149 5.56 4.52 9.09
N SER A 150 6.66 4.11 9.71
CA SER A 150 8.00 4.24 9.11
C SER A 150 8.22 3.19 8.01
N LEU A 151 7.54 3.33 6.87
CA LEU A 151 7.66 2.40 5.74
C LEU A 151 9.10 2.43 5.17
N ASN A 152 9.97 1.52 5.57
CA ASN A 152 11.35 1.44 5.07
C ASN A 152 11.52 0.15 4.27
N THR A 153 12.17 0.24 3.11
CA THR A 153 12.48 -0.93 2.26
C THR A 153 13.70 -1.71 2.73
N GLN A 154 14.50 -1.14 3.64
CA GLN A 154 15.64 -1.85 4.19
C GLN A 154 15.18 -2.90 5.22
N ARG A 155 15.54 -4.16 4.97
CA ARG A 155 15.51 -5.21 5.99
C ARG A 155 16.42 -4.79 7.14
N SER A 156 15.82 -4.32 8.22
CA SER A 156 16.49 -4.15 9.49
C SER A 156 15.67 -4.89 10.52
N ASN A 157 16.28 -5.75 11.33
CA ASN A 157 15.61 -6.41 12.48
C ASN A 157 15.04 -5.41 13.52
N ALA A 158 15.07 -4.11 13.23
CA ALA A 158 14.41 -3.07 13.97
C ALA A 158 12.90 -3.20 13.88
N MET A 159 12.28 -3.11 15.03
CA MET A 159 10.83 -3.05 15.18
C MET A 159 10.31 -1.72 14.60
N GLN A 160 9.30 -1.78 13.76
CA GLN A 160 8.63 -0.63 13.16
C GLN A 160 7.26 -0.44 13.80
N MET A 161 6.89 0.81 14.10
CA MET A 161 5.58 1.17 14.62
C MET A 161 4.67 1.68 13.51
N PHE A 162 3.41 1.28 13.60
CA PHE A 162 2.34 1.64 12.69
C PHE A 162 1.11 2.11 13.46
N THR A 163 0.37 3.01 12.82
CA THR A 163 -0.95 3.46 13.24
C THR A 163 -1.95 3.07 12.14
N LEU A 164 -2.97 2.32 12.51
CA LEU A 164 -4.11 1.96 11.67
C LEU A 164 -5.32 2.79 12.10
N THR A 165 -6.05 3.33 11.13
CA THR A 165 -7.33 4.01 11.35
C THR A 165 -8.30 3.69 10.21
N THR A 166 -9.57 3.59 10.58
CA THR A 166 -10.71 3.38 9.66
C THR A 166 -11.59 4.63 9.56
N SER A 167 -11.13 5.76 10.10
CA SER A 167 -11.87 7.02 10.08
C SER A 167 -12.06 7.50 8.63
N PRO A 168 -13.31 7.71 8.17
CA PRO A 168 -13.57 8.29 6.87
C PRO A 168 -12.95 9.69 6.71
N GLU A 169 -12.99 10.50 7.76
CA GLU A 169 -12.40 11.84 7.77
C GLU A 169 -10.88 11.79 7.56
N GLU A 170 -10.18 10.92 8.30
CA GLU A 170 -8.73 10.76 8.14
C GLU A 170 -8.36 10.20 6.77
N TYR A 171 -9.18 9.28 6.24
CA TYR A 171 -9.02 8.79 4.88
C TYR A 171 -9.14 9.94 3.87
N GLU A 172 -10.18 10.77 3.94
CA GLU A 172 -10.36 11.89 3.01
C GLU A 172 -9.26 12.93 3.17
N ASN A 173 -8.82 13.25 4.40
CA ASN A 173 -7.68 14.14 4.65
C ASN A 173 -6.40 13.64 3.95
N VAL A 174 -6.08 12.36 4.11
CA VAL A 174 -4.89 11.76 3.46
C VAL A 174 -5.09 11.64 1.94
N ALA A 175 -6.31 11.33 1.48
CA ALA A 175 -6.63 11.27 0.06
C ALA A 175 -6.52 12.65 -0.61
N GLU A 176 -6.93 13.72 0.06
CA GLU A 176 -6.71 15.10 -0.39
C GLU A 176 -5.23 15.43 -0.47
N MET A 177 -4.41 15.05 0.53
CA MET A 177 -2.96 15.20 0.46
C MET A 177 -2.33 14.43 -0.72
N LEU A 178 -2.88 13.25 -1.06
CA LEU A 178 -2.48 12.48 -2.24
C LEU A 178 -2.90 13.16 -3.56
N ARG A 179 -4.05 13.85 -3.57
CA ARG A 179 -4.63 14.56 -4.72
C ARG A 179 -4.07 15.97 -4.93
N MET A 180 -3.54 16.65 -3.90
CA MET A 180 -2.78 17.90 -4.09
C MET A 180 -1.59 17.72 -5.04
N LYS A 181 -1.11 16.48 -5.22
CA LYS A 181 -0.05 16.11 -6.17
C LYS A 181 -0.50 15.88 -7.60
N GLU A 182 -1.79 16.00 -7.93
CA GLU A 182 -2.21 16.11 -9.34
C GLU A 182 -1.54 17.32 -10.03
N HIS A 183 -0.95 18.24 -9.25
CA HIS A 183 -0.09 19.34 -9.70
C HIS A 183 1.43 19.05 -9.68
N THR A 184 1.90 17.94 -9.09
CA THR A 184 3.33 17.64 -8.95
C THR A 184 3.76 16.62 -10.00
N LYS A 185 4.02 17.13 -11.21
CA LYS A 185 4.69 16.48 -12.36
C LYS A 185 4.29 15.01 -12.62
N LYS A 186 3.37 14.81 -13.57
CA LYS A 186 3.25 13.54 -14.31
C LYS A 186 4.65 13.13 -14.79
N VAL A 187 5.18 12.04 -14.26
CA VAL A 187 6.39 11.41 -14.80
C VAL A 187 5.97 10.72 -16.09
N LEU A 188 6.23 11.36 -17.23
CA LEU A 188 6.32 10.69 -18.54
C LEU A 188 7.61 9.88 -18.57
#